data_AF-A0A563DPS3-F1
#
_entry.id   AF-A0A563DPS3-F1
#
_cell.length_a   1.000
_cell.length_b   1.000
_cell.length_c   1.000
_cell.angle_alpha   90.00
_cell.angle_beta   90.00
_cell.angle_gamma   90.00
#
_symmetry.space_group_name_H-M   'P 1'
#
loop_
_entity.id
_entity.type
_entity.pdbx_description
1 polymer ?
#
loop_
_entity_poly.entity_id
_entity_poly.type
_entity_poly.pdbx_seq_one_letter_code
_entity_poly.pdbx_strand_id
1 'polypeptide(L)' 'MTLPSSCLVSFEAPIETVWSGLIDPVVQARWLGTAVESDIRPGGRLVGRRPR' A
#
# COMPACT_ATOMS: atom_id res chain seq x y z
N MET A 1 3.17 -1.51 25.69
CA MET A 1 2.41 -2.73 25.34
C MET A 1 1.86 -2.54 23.93
N THR A 2 2.56 -3.04 22.90
CA THR A 2 2.13 -3.00 21.50
C THR A 2 1.60 -4.39 21.14
N LEU A 3 0.33 -4.49 20.76
CA LEU A 3 -0.28 -5.73 20.28
C LEU A 3 0.43 -6.18 18.98
N PRO A 4 0.48 -7.49 18.65
CA PRO A 4 0.94 -7.91 17.34
C PRO A 4 -0.02 -7.36 16.28
N SER A 5 0.47 -6.46 15.42
CA SER A 5 -0.29 -5.84 14.34
C SER A 5 -0.53 -6.80 13.17
N SER A 6 -1.02 -8.01 13.42
CA SER A 6 -1.41 -8.92 12.34
C SER A 6 -2.87 -8.66 11.98
N CYS A 7 -3.10 -8.09 10.80
CA CYS A 7 -4.41 -8.02 10.18
C CYS A 7 -4.43 -8.99 9.00
N LEU A 8 -5.28 -10.02 9.05
CA LEU A 8 -5.51 -10.92 7.93
C LEU A 8 -6.69 -10.39 7.12
N VAL A 9 -6.50 -10.26 5.82
CA VAL A 9 -7.52 -9.83 4.85
C VAL A 9 -7.53 -10.81 3.69
N SER A 10 -8.72 -11.09 3.16
CA SER A 10 -8.91 -11.94 1.99
C SER A 10 -9.44 -11.10 0.84
N PHE A 11 -8.94 -11.34 -0.36
CA PHE A 11 -9.38 -10.67 -1.59
C PHE A 11 -9.84 -11.71 -2.60
N GLU A 12 -11.03 -11.51 -3.17
CA GLU A 12 -11.50 -12.28 -4.32
C GLU A 12 -10.92 -11.69 -5.61
N ALA A 13 -9.60 -11.82 -5.77
CA ALA A 13 -8.87 -11.30 -6.93
C ALA A 13 -7.62 -12.16 -7.21
N PRO A 14 -7.16 -12.24 -8.47
CA PRO A 14 -5.88 -12.86 -8.80
C PRO A 14 -4.73 -12.19 -8.03
N ILE A 15 -3.73 -12.98 -7.64
CA ILE A 15 -2.57 -12.48 -6.86
C ILE A 15 -1.84 -11.34 -7.56
N GLU A 16 -1.79 -11.35 -8.89
CA GLU A 16 -1.17 -10.29 -9.70
C GLU A 16 -1.90 -8.95 -9.54
N THR A 17 -3.24 -8.98 -9.41
CA THR A 17 -4.06 -7.79 -9.18
C THR A 17 -3.81 -7.25 -7.77
N VAL A 18 -3.78 -8.13 -6.76
CA VAL A 18 -3.48 -7.74 -5.38
C VAL A 18 -2.09 -7.13 -5.30
N TRP A 19 -1.10 -7.78 -5.92
CA TRP A 19 0.28 -7.30 -5.95
C TRP A 19 0.39 -5.94 -6.64
N SER A 20 -0.23 -5.77 -7.82
CA SER A 20 -0.25 -4.49 -8.53
C SER A 20 -0.82 -3.36 -7.65
N GLY A 21 -1.90 -3.61 -6.92
CA GLY A 21 -2.46 -2.63 -5.98
C GLY A 21 -1.53 -2.26 -4.82
N LEU A 22 -0.62 -3.17 -4.44
CA LEU A 22 0.37 -2.94 -3.40
C LEU A 22 1.64 -2.25 -3.88
N ILE A 23 1.97 -2.27 -5.18
CA ILE A 23 3.23 -1.71 -5.70
C ILE A 23 3.05 -0.50 -6.63
N ASP A 24 1.85 -0.30 -7.18
CA ASP A 24 1.55 0.83 -8.06
C ASP A 24 1.17 2.07 -7.22
N PRO A 25 1.92 3.19 -7.30
CA PRO A 25 1.67 4.37 -6.50
C PRO A 25 0.34 5.07 -6.84
N VAL A 26 -0.15 4.94 -8.08
CA VAL A 26 -1.45 5.50 -8.49
C VAL A 26 -2.58 4.70 -7.86
N VAL A 27 -2.48 3.37 -7.81
CA VAL A 27 -3.47 2.52 -7.17
C VAL A 27 -3.44 2.70 -5.64
N GLN A 28 -2.25 2.74 -5.03
CA GLN A 28 -2.08 3.04 -3.61
C GLN A 28 -2.72 4.38 -3.22
N ALA A 29 -2.50 5.44 -4.00
CA ALA A 29 -3.05 6.76 -3.73
C ALA A 29 -4.59 6.78 -3.74
N ARG A 30 -5.22 6.02 -4.65
CA ARG A 30 -6.68 5.87 -4.70
C ARG A 30 -7.23 5.17 -3.47
N TRP A 31 -6.59 4.09 -3.01
CA TRP A 31 -7.01 3.35 -1.82
C TRP A 31 -6.79 4.14 -0.52
N LEU A 32 -5.62 4.77 -0.38
CA LEU A 32 -5.25 5.51 0.83
C LEU A 32 -5.88 6.91 0.91
N GLY A 33 -6.46 7.40 -0.19
CA GLY A 33 -7.07 8.74 -0.27
C GLY A 33 -6.06 9.87 -0.08
N THR A 34 -4.80 9.64 -0.45
CA THR A 34 -3.68 10.58 -0.21
C THR A 34 -2.69 10.49 -1.36
N ALA A 35 -1.92 11.55 -1.62
CA ALA A 35 -0.83 11.46 -2.59
C ALA A 35 0.26 10.49 -2.07
N VAL A 36 0.79 9.64 -2.94
CA VAL A 36 1.75 8.59 -2.57
C VAL A 36 2.98 8.64 -3.49
N GLU A 37 4.15 8.59 -2.88
CA GLU A 37 5.43 8.31 -3.54
C GLU A 37 5.91 6.93 -3.07
N SER A 38 6.30 6.05 -3.99
CA SER A 38 6.64 4.66 -3.68
C SER A 38 7.89 4.23 -4.44
N ASP A 39 8.90 3.75 -3.69
CA ASP A 39 10.05 3.01 -4.22
C ASP A 39 9.93 1.54 -3.81
N ILE A 40 9.71 0.68 -4.79
CA ILE A 40 9.40 -0.74 -4.61
C ILE A 40 10.65 -1.61 -4.44
N ARG A 41 11.85 -1.04 -4.56
CA ARG A 41 13.11 -1.78 -4.42
C ARG A 41 13.35 -2.12 -2.95
N PRO A 42 14.12 -3.19 -2.65
CA PRO A 42 14.53 -3.47 -1.27
C PRO A 42 15.19 -2.24 -0.63
N GLY A 43 14.70 -1.84 0.54
CA GLY A 43 15.14 -0.61 1.24
C GLY A 43 14.47 0.68 0.75
N GLY A 44 13.62 0.61 -0.26
CA GLY A 44 12.78 1.70 -0.75
C GLY A 44 11.75 2.16 0.28
N ARG A 45 11.13 3.31 0.01
CA ARG A 45 10.20 3.96 0.95
C ARG A 45 8.85 4.18 0.31
N LEU A 46 7.81 4.05 1.13
CA LEU A 46 6.44 4.46 0.84
C LEU A 46 6.13 5.73 1.66
N VAL A 47 5.84 6.83 0.99
CA VAL A 47 5.54 8.12 1.62
C VAL A 47 4.16 8.60 1.20
N GLY A 48 3.23 8.64 2.15
CA GLY A 48 1.93 9.27 1.97
C GLY A 48 1.99 10.75 2.39
N ARG A 49 1.51 11.64 1.52
CA ARG A 49 1.38 13.08 1.82
C ARG A 49 -0.09 13.45 1.85
N ARG A 50 -0.61 13.75 3.05
CA ARG A 50 -1.96 14.28 3.18
C ARG A 50 -1.99 15.75 2.72
N PRO A 51 -2.98 16.16 1.91
CA PRO A 51 -3.20 17.58 1.67
C PRO A 51 -3.52 18.28 3.00
N ARG A 52 -2.95 19.49 3.16
CA ARG A 52 -3.21 20.38 4.31
C ARG A 52 -4.62 20.97 4.25
#